data_AF-A0A6P2ES29-F1
#
_entry.id   AF-A0A6P2ES29-F1
#
_cell.length_a   1.000
_cell.length_b   1.000
_cell.length_c   1.000
_cell.angle_alpha   90.00
_cell.angle_beta   90.00
_cell.angle_gamma   90.00
#
_symmetry.space_group_name_H-M   'P 1'
#
loop_
_entity.id
_entity.type
_entity.pdbx_description
1 polymer ?
#
loop_
_entity_poly.entity_id
_entity_poly.type
_entity_poly.pdbx_seq_one_letter_code
_entity_poly.pdbx_strand_id
1 'polypeptide(L)'
;METSDHAELERLRSKMLSSRAATVAWRELLIESLGNSMCGSGDGPTPEQIQTLASLEEAEQRAVERYLRFLATTSLDPDRRPC
;
A
#
# COMPACT_ATOMS: atom_id res chain seq x y z
N MET A 1 -6.02 -4.81 -27.28
CA MET A 1 -4.90 -4.37 -26.41
C MET A 1 -5.42 -3.60 -25.20
N GLU A 2 -6.44 -2.74 -25.36
CA GLU A 2 -7.01 -1.90 -24.27
C GLU A 2 -7.64 -2.66 -23.09
N THR A 3 -8.22 -3.83 -23.33
CA THR A 3 -8.83 -4.64 -22.26
C THR A 3 -7.79 -5.20 -21.27
N SER A 4 -6.56 -5.44 -21.73
CA SER A 4 -5.45 -5.91 -20.90
C SER A 4 -4.90 -4.79 -20.01
N ASP A 5 -4.79 -3.57 -20.55
CA ASP A 5 -4.28 -2.42 -19.81
C ASP A 5 -5.24 -1.98 -18.71
N HIS A 6 -6.55 -2.01 -19.00
CA HIS A 6 -7.57 -1.69 -18.01
C HIS A 6 -7.60 -2.72 -16.87
N ALA A 7 -7.48 -4.01 -17.19
CA ALA A 7 -7.41 -5.07 -16.18
C ALA A 7 -6.15 -4.95 -15.30
N GLU A 8 -4.99 -4.63 -15.88
CA GLU A 8 -3.76 -4.41 -15.12
C GLU A 8 -3.84 -3.13 -14.26
N LEU A 9 -4.44 -2.06 -14.78
CA LEU A 9 -4.66 -0.83 -14.03
C LEU A 9 -5.51 -1.09 -12.78
N GLU A 10 -6.63 -1.79 -12.92
CA GLU A 10 -7.51 -2.14 -11.80
C GLU A 10 -6.82 -3.09 -10.81
N ARG A 11 -5.98 -4.02 -11.31
CA ARG A 11 -5.16 -4.87 -10.45
C ARG A 11 -4.17 -4.05 -9.62
N LEU A 12 -3.45 -3.12 -10.23
CA LEU A 12 -2.48 -2.25 -9.55
C LEU A 12 -3.16 -1.30 -8.56
N ARG A 13 -4.30 -0.72 -8.96
CA ARG A 13 -5.14 0.11 -8.08
C ARG A 13 -5.59 -0.67 -6.85
N SER A 14 -6.13 -1.86 -7.05
CA SER A 14 -6.58 -2.74 -5.96
C SER A 14 -5.43 -3.09 -5.02
N LYS A 15 -4.26 -3.41 -5.58
CA LYS A 15 -3.06 -3.71 -4.78
C LYS A 15 -2.61 -2.53 -3.93
N MET A 16 -2.53 -1.33 -4.51
CA MET A 16 -2.19 -0.09 -3.79
C MET A 16 -3.19 0.19 -2.65
N LEU A 17 -4.49 0.04 -2.91
CA LEU A 17 -5.52 0.26 -1.89
C LEU A 17 -5.42 -0.78 -0.76
N SER A 18 -5.20 -2.05 -1.10
CA SER A 18 -5.05 -3.12 -0.12
C SER A 18 -3.79 -2.95 0.75
N SER A 19 -2.65 -2.54 0.17
CA SER A 19 -1.42 -2.32 0.93
C SER A 19 -1.59 -1.17 1.90
N ARG A 20 -2.21 -0.06 1.46
CA ARG A 20 -2.51 1.08 2.33
C ARG A 20 -3.45 0.70 3.47
N ALA A 21 -4.51 -0.07 3.17
CA ALA A 21 -5.44 -0.54 4.19
C ALA A 21 -4.74 -1.43 5.24
N ALA A 22 -3.86 -2.33 4.80
CA ALA A 22 -3.07 -3.17 5.69
C ALA A 22 -2.11 -2.34 6.57
N THR A 23 -1.39 -1.36 6.01
CA THR A 23 -0.51 -0.48 6.77
C THR A 23 -1.27 0.31 7.82
N VAL A 24 -2.42 0.90 7.45
CA VAL A 24 -3.26 1.68 8.38
C VAL A 24 -3.78 0.82 9.52
N ALA A 25 -4.36 -0.34 9.21
CA ALA A 25 -4.87 -1.26 10.22
C ALA A 25 -3.77 -1.71 11.19
N TRP A 26 -2.58 -2.04 10.67
CA TRP A 26 -1.47 -2.44 11.52
C TRP A 26 -0.96 -1.29 12.40
N ARG A 27 -0.88 -0.08 11.85
CA ARG A 27 -0.49 1.11 12.63
C ARG A 27 -1.48 1.39 13.76
N GLU A 28 -2.78 1.27 13.51
CA GLU A 28 -3.81 1.44 14.54
C GLU A 28 -3.63 0.43 15.69
N LEU A 29 -3.34 -0.84 15.37
CA LEU A 29 -3.04 -1.86 16.38
C LEU A 29 -1.81 -1.52 17.23
N LEU A 30 -0.74 -0.97 16.62
CA LEU A 30 0.45 -0.58 17.38
C LEU A 30 0.20 0.65 18.26
N ILE A 31 -0.58 1.62 17.79
CA ILE A 31 -0.99 2.80 18.57
C ILE A 31 -1.81 2.36 19.78
N GLU A 32 -2.76 1.45 19.59
CA GLU A 32 -3.56 0.90 20.69
C GLU A 32 -2.70 0.15 21.71
N SER A 33 -1.79 -0.73 21.24
CA SER A 33 -0.86 -1.44 22.09
C SER A 33 0.04 -0.50 22.90
N LEU A 34 0.56 0.56 22.26
CA LEU A 34 1.35 1.58 22.94
C LEU A 34 0.51 2.35 23.97
N GLY A 35 -0.71 2.73 23.62
CA GLY A 35 -1.64 3.40 24.52
C GLY A 35 -1.96 2.57 25.75
N ASN A 36 -2.19 1.27 25.58
CA ASN A 36 -2.38 0.34 26.69
C ASN A 36 -1.17 0.37 27.64
N SER A 37 0.05 0.21 27.10
CA SER A 37 1.29 0.20 27.89
C SER A 37 1.49 1.50 28.67
N MET A 38 1.24 2.65 28.04
CA MET A 38 1.32 3.97 28.67
C MET A 38 0.32 4.15 29.82
N CYS A 39 -0.84 3.50 29.75
CA CYS A 39 -1.86 3.50 30.80
C CYS A 39 -1.59 2.46 31.91
N GLY A 40 -0.47 1.73 31.86
CA GLY A 40 -0.11 0.70 32.84
C GLY A 40 -0.77 -0.67 32.59
N SER A 41 -1.25 -0.93 31.37
CA SER A 41 -1.85 -2.20 30.97
C SER A 41 -1.15 -2.79 29.74
N GLY A 42 -0.66 -4.02 29.81
CA GLY A 42 0.02 -4.66 28.67
C GLY A 42 1.43 -4.14 28.39
N ASP A 43 2.12 -4.81 27.46
CA ASP A 43 3.58 -4.71 27.29
C ASP A 43 4.01 -3.72 26.20
N GLY A 44 3.06 -3.18 25.42
CA GLY A 44 3.34 -2.32 24.28
C GLY A 44 3.74 -3.11 23.02
N PRO A 45 4.05 -2.42 21.92
CA PRO A 45 4.43 -3.06 20.68
C PRO A 45 5.82 -3.70 20.76
N THR A 46 5.96 -4.94 20.30
CA THR A 46 7.27 -5.62 20.25
C THR A 46 8.12 -5.13 19.08
N PRO A 47 9.45 -5.31 19.12
CA PRO A 47 10.33 -5.00 17.99
C PRO A 47 9.91 -5.69 16.69
N GLU A 48 9.44 -6.94 16.75
CA GLU A 48 8.97 -7.70 15.57
C GLU A 48 7.69 -7.09 14.99
N GLN A 49 6.79 -6.58 15.83
CA GLN A 49 5.58 -5.90 15.38
C GLN A 49 5.90 -4.56 14.70
N ILE A 50 6.89 -3.83 15.22
CA ILE A 50 7.41 -2.60 14.59
C ILE A 50 8.08 -2.93 13.25
N GLN A 51 8.89 -3.99 13.19
CA GLN A 51 9.50 -4.45 11.95
C GLN A 51 8.47 -4.87 10.90
N THR A 52 7.36 -5.48 11.35
CA THR A 52 6.22 -5.81 10.49
C THR A 52 5.59 -4.55 9.90
N LEU A 53 5.41 -3.48 10.69
CA LEU A 53 4.93 -2.19 10.16
C LEU A 53 5.86 -1.65 9.07
N ALA A 54 7.17 -1.66 9.30
CA ALA A 54 8.14 -1.19 8.31
C ALA A 54 8.06 -1.99 7.00
N SER A 55 7.89 -3.32 7.08
CA SER A 55 7.69 -4.15 5.88
C SER A 55 6.38 -3.85 5.14
N LEU A 56 5.30 -3.51 5.85
CA LEU A 56 4.03 -3.09 5.24
C LEU A 56 4.18 -1.73 4.55
N GLU A 57 4.86 -0.78 5.18
CA GLU A 57 5.13 0.54 4.60
C GLU A 57 5.98 0.44 3.33
N GLU A 58 7.01 -0.42 3.32
CA GLU A 58 7.78 -0.72 2.10
C GLU A 58 6.91 -1.33 1.00
N ALA A 59 6.01 -2.26 1.35
CA ALA A 59 5.12 -2.90 0.39
C ALA A 59 4.13 -1.90 -0.21
N GLU A 60 3.60 -0.99 0.61
CA GLU A 60 2.74 0.12 0.18
C GLU A 60 3.48 1.04 -0.79
N GLN A 61 4.70 1.47 -0.44
CA GLN A 61 5.49 2.35 -1.30
C GLN A 61 5.78 1.69 -2.66
N ARG A 62 6.17 0.41 -2.67
CA ARG A 62 6.37 -0.35 -3.92
C ARG A 62 5.08 -0.50 -4.73
N ALA A 63 3.91 -0.57 -4.09
CA ALA A 63 2.62 -0.64 -4.79
C ALA A 63 2.24 0.70 -5.43
N VAL A 64 2.44 1.81 -4.71
CA VAL A 64 2.24 3.18 -5.21
C VAL A 64 3.17 3.45 -6.39
N GLU A 65 4.46 3.16 -6.27
CA GLU A 65 5.43 3.36 -7.35
C GLU A 65 5.05 2.60 -8.63
N ARG A 66 4.61 1.35 -8.51
CA ARG A 66 4.17 0.54 -9.65
C ARG A 66 2.92 1.12 -10.30
N TYR A 67 1.94 1.53 -9.50
CA TYR A 67 0.72 2.14 -9.99
C TYR A 67 1.00 3.45 -10.74
N LEU A 68 1.79 4.35 -10.15
CA LEU A 68 2.17 5.63 -10.76
C LEU A 68 3.01 5.43 -12.04
N ARG A 69 3.94 4.47 -12.03
CA ARG A 69 4.73 4.13 -13.21
C ARG A 69 3.84 3.65 -14.35
N PHE A 70 2.87 2.78 -14.07
CA PHE A 70 1.93 2.28 -15.07
C PHE A 70 1.06 3.40 -15.65
N LEU A 71 0.56 4.31 -14.80
CA LEU A 71 -0.18 5.49 -15.24
C LEU A 71 0.67 6.39 -16.16
N ALA A 72 1.92 6.63 -15.79
CA ALA A 72 2.83 7.45 -16.60
C ALA A 72 3.09 6.81 -17.97
N THR A 73 3.34 5.50 -18.02
CA THR A 73 3.61 4.80 -19.30
C THR A 73 2.38 4.71 -20.19
N THR A 74 1.19 4.52 -19.62
CA THR A 74 -0.06 4.45 -20.40
C THR A 74 -0.58 5.81 -20.86
N SER A 75 -0.24 6.89 -20.14
CA SER A 75 -0.61 8.28 -20.51
C SER A 75 0.34 8.90 -21.54
N LEU A 76 1.57 8.38 -21.66
CA LEU A 76 2.60 8.91 -22.56
C LEU A 76 2.70 8.16 -23.90
N ASP A 77 1.86 7.15 -24.14
CA ASP A 77 1.88 6.38 -25.39
C ASP A 77 1.31 7.21 -26.55
N PRO A 78 2.14 7.77 -27.46
CA PRO A 78 1.68 8.67 -28.52
C PRO A 78 1.04 7.92 -29.70
N ASP A 79 1.16 6.58 -29.74
CA ASP A 79 0.59 5.72 -30.79
C ASP A 79 -0.87 5.34 -30.51
N ARG A 80 -1.42 5.74 -29.35
CA ARG A 80 -2.83 5.58 -29.00
C ARG A 80 -3.68 6.67 -29.66
N ARG A 81 -3.65 6.76 -30.99
CA ARG A 81 -4.62 7.57 -31.74
C ARG A 81 -5.96 6.84 -31.78
N PRO A 82 -7.08 7.46 -31.34
CA PRO A 82 -8.39 6.94 -31.68
C PRO A 82 -8.56 7.06 -33.20
N CYS A 83 -8.79 5.94 -33.88
CA CYS A 83 -9.31 5.93 -35.25
C CYS A 83 -10.78 6.37 -35.26
#